data_AF-A0A942AF60-F1
#
_entry.id   AF-A0A942AF60-F1
#
_cell.length_a   1.000
_cell.length_b   1.000
_cell.length_c   1.000
_cell.angle_alpha   90.00
_cell.angle_beta   90.00
_cell.angle_gamma   90.00
#
_symmetry.space_group_name_H-M   'P 1'
#
loop_
_entity.id
_entity.type
_entity.pdbx_description
1 polymer ?
#
loop_
_entity_poly.entity_id
_entity_poly.type
_entity_poly.pdbx_seq_one_letter_code
_entity_poly.pdbx_strand_id
1 'polypeptide(L)'
;MNNLKEVNEQIEANKEILNTFPRNNAKNIKACLTQIQEYKQTFTDAQSKLLAEMKKRIEKLEEIKKSEEVIKLEEQVAEKERTLHVINKYKTSYEKMDLDRILFNLNVFYRKNLDVVNEAIQKAIEKFKEVGIPLMPKDFTYSKYANEYMVVFFQEMEKGNVNSERIKTEFEKIYWKCPDIIIHIRLNIFYIYTENEKNIDKYYEKKQEEALRNVTADQLLIEHKDIKTELIEKEEADKFNIINAFYTAKLNTKDYTEKLIKASYEKFIPKTTLAQIDESKKAEIDINLRKLLNSLWEYKNYLKFKFIIDDIKKKYAEKEQNKNAYAQTQKEIQTRESKLVKLNAKINGTGLFKKPNEKLNTEANNLILEIKQLYIELDRNKIKEKIFQEINENSTVFDALKLASSYYTYVYYCIQDNIKEITEEEIEQLIKELREFVNWPYYTILDNITLLNEKDVMVIIKDRYQLLKINITKEDLDKDNLDGVIDALEKIKMNQNLLKNNINIDELESECEFEKILKSK
;
A
#
# COMPACT_ATOMS: atom_id res chain seq x y z
N MET A 1 -34.52 -20.75 16.07
CA MET A 1 -34.22 -22.11 15.54
C MET A 1 -35.16 -23.20 16.04
N ASN A 2 -36.09 -22.95 16.96
CA ASN A 2 -37.08 -23.97 17.40
C ASN A 2 -37.89 -24.58 16.22
N ASN A 3 -38.20 -23.79 15.18
CA ASN A 3 -38.94 -24.27 14.02
C ASN A 3 -38.21 -25.32 13.15
N LEU A 4 -36.87 -25.39 13.12
CA LEU A 4 -36.15 -26.33 12.23
C LEU A 4 -36.15 -27.76 12.78
N LYS A 5 -35.97 -27.89 14.10
CA LYS A 5 -36.07 -29.19 14.79
C LYS A 5 -37.49 -29.73 14.70
N GLU A 6 -38.49 -28.89 14.94
CA GLU A 6 -39.90 -29.23 14.79
C GLU A 6 -40.25 -29.64 13.35
N VAL A 7 -39.75 -28.92 12.34
CA VAL A 7 -39.96 -29.30 10.93
C VAL A 7 -39.30 -30.65 10.61
N ASN A 8 -38.08 -30.91 11.10
CA ASN A 8 -37.42 -32.21 10.88
C ASN A 8 -38.15 -33.36 11.58
N GLU A 9 -38.58 -33.16 12.83
CA GLU A 9 -39.38 -34.14 13.57
C GLU A 9 -40.71 -34.43 12.86
N GLN A 10 -41.35 -33.39 12.30
CA GLN A 10 -42.58 -33.53 11.52
C GLN A 10 -42.35 -34.24 10.18
N ILE A 11 -41.19 -34.05 9.52
CA ILE A 11 -40.81 -34.79 8.32
C ILE A 11 -40.69 -36.29 8.64
N GLU A 12 -39.97 -36.65 9.70
CA GLU A 12 -39.78 -38.05 10.06
C GLU A 12 -41.09 -38.72 10.47
N ALA A 13 -41.90 -38.05 11.31
CA ALA A 13 -43.23 -38.54 11.68
C ALA A 13 -44.13 -38.75 10.44
N ASN A 14 -44.15 -37.81 9.50
CA ASN A 14 -44.94 -37.93 8.28
C ASN A 14 -44.44 -39.06 7.36
N LYS A 15 -43.13 -39.33 7.30
CA LYS A 15 -42.57 -40.48 6.57
C LYS A 15 -43.04 -41.82 7.16
N GLU A 16 -43.05 -41.95 8.49
CA GLU A 16 -43.54 -43.16 9.16
C GLU A 16 -45.03 -43.40 8.88
N ILE A 17 -45.84 -42.34 8.90
CA ILE A 17 -47.26 -42.41 8.54
C ILE A 17 -47.45 -42.85 7.08
N LEU A 18 -46.66 -42.31 6.13
CA LEU A 18 -46.72 -42.72 4.73
C LEU A 18 -46.26 -44.16 4.49
N ASN A 19 -45.35 -44.66 5.30
CA ASN A 19 -44.85 -46.05 5.23
C ASN A 19 -45.89 -47.06 5.70
N THR A 20 -46.77 -46.66 6.63
CA THR A 20 -47.84 -47.51 7.18
C THR A 20 -49.17 -47.38 6.44
N PHE A 21 -49.26 -46.46 5.47
CA PHE A 21 -50.49 -46.20 4.70
C PHE A 21 -50.88 -47.39 3.79
N PRO A 22 -52.14 -47.86 3.82
CA PRO A 22 -52.57 -49.01 3.01
C PRO A 22 -52.57 -48.67 1.51
N ARG A 23 -52.11 -49.62 0.66
CA ARG A 23 -52.00 -49.47 -0.81
C ARG A 23 -52.67 -50.60 -1.60
N ASN A 24 -53.56 -51.34 -0.95
CA ASN A 24 -54.15 -52.58 -1.45
C ASN A 24 -55.35 -52.40 -2.39
N ASN A 25 -55.87 -51.18 -2.59
CA ASN A 25 -56.95 -50.92 -3.56
C ASN A 25 -56.94 -49.46 -4.05
N ALA A 26 -57.69 -49.17 -5.12
CA ALA A 26 -57.73 -47.86 -5.76
C ALA A 26 -58.18 -46.72 -4.84
N LYS A 27 -59.09 -46.99 -3.89
CA LYS A 27 -59.55 -46.00 -2.89
C LYS A 27 -58.42 -45.63 -1.92
N ASN A 28 -57.70 -46.62 -1.42
CA ASN A 28 -56.60 -46.44 -0.48
C ASN A 28 -55.38 -45.78 -1.15
N ILE A 29 -55.10 -46.10 -2.41
CA ILE A 29 -54.11 -45.40 -3.24
C ILE A 29 -54.48 -43.92 -3.39
N LYS A 30 -55.75 -43.61 -3.71
CA LYS A 30 -56.22 -42.22 -3.85
C LYS A 30 -56.06 -41.43 -2.54
N ALA A 31 -56.43 -42.03 -1.40
CA ALA A 31 -56.25 -41.41 -0.08
C ALA A 31 -54.77 -41.16 0.26
N CYS A 32 -53.88 -42.12 -0.03
CA CYS A 32 -52.44 -41.96 0.15
C CYS A 32 -51.88 -40.81 -0.72
N LEU A 33 -52.32 -40.68 -1.97
CA LEU A 33 -51.91 -39.59 -2.86
C LEU A 33 -52.38 -38.22 -2.36
N THR A 34 -53.62 -38.13 -1.84
CA THR A 34 -54.11 -36.90 -1.21
C THR A 34 -53.26 -36.53 0.01
N GLN A 35 -52.93 -37.48 0.88
CA GLN A 35 -52.07 -37.23 2.04
C GLN A 35 -50.66 -36.76 1.64
N ILE A 36 -50.08 -37.35 0.59
CA ILE A 36 -48.80 -36.92 0.02
C ILE A 36 -48.88 -35.48 -0.48
N GLN A 37 -49.98 -35.11 -1.17
CA GLN A 37 -50.18 -33.74 -1.64
C GLN A 37 -50.31 -32.73 -0.49
N GLU A 38 -51.04 -33.08 0.57
CA GLU A 38 -51.17 -32.25 1.79
C GLU A 38 -49.82 -32.04 2.49
N TYR A 39 -49.04 -33.10 2.67
CA TYR A 39 -47.69 -33.00 3.24
C TYR A 39 -46.76 -32.19 2.34
N LYS A 40 -46.80 -32.41 1.02
CA LYS A 40 -46.03 -31.62 0.06
C LYS A 40 -46.37 -30.13 0.18
N GLN A 41 -47.65 -29.77 0.29
CA GLN A 41 -48.06 -28.38 0.45
C GLN A 41 -47.55 -27.81 1.78
N THR A 42 -47.72 -28.54 2.89
CA THR A 42 -47.27 -28.11 4.22
C THR A 42 -45.77 -27.83 4.26
N PHE A 43 -44.95 -28.71 3.68
CA PHE A 43 -43.50 -28.51 3.63
C PHE A 43 -43.07 -27.45 2.60
N THR A 44 -43.84 -27.23 1.53
CA THR A 44 -43.61 -26.11 0.61
C THR A 44 -43.87 -24.76 1.30
N ASP A 45 -44.93 -24.67 2.11
CA ASP A 45 -45.25 -23.47 2.88
C ASP A 45 -44.21 -23.22 3.97
N ALA A 46 -43.79 -24.27 4.68
CA ALA A 46 -42.72 -24.20 5.68
C ALA A 46 -41.39 -23.74 5.03
N GLN A 47 -41.03 -24.31 3.88
CA GLN A 47 -39.85 -23.90 3.12
C GLN A 47 -39.94 -22.42 2.71
N SER A 48 -41.08 -21.97 2.21
CA SER A 48 -41.28 -20.57 1.80
C SER A 48 -41.13 -19.60 2.97
N LYS A 49 -41.68 -19.94 4.15
CA LYS A 49 -41.52 -19.15 5.38
C LYS A 49 -40.05 -19.09 5.84
N LEU A 50 -39.35 -20.24 5.80
CA LEU A 50 -37.93 -20.29 6.14
C LEU A 50 -37.09 -19.43 5.19
N LEU A 51 -37.35 -19.49 3.89
CA LEU A 51 -36.65 -18.64 2.91
C LEU A 51 -36.93 -17.15 3.11
N ALA A 52 -38.17 -16.79 3.44
CA ALA A 52 -38.52 -15.39 3.73
C ALA A 52 -37.79 -14.87 4.99
N GLU A 53 -37.70 -15.69 6.04
CA GLU A 53 -36.94 -15.34 7.25
C GLU A 53 -35.42 -15.27 6.97
N MET A 54 -34.88 -16.19 6.17
CA MET A 54 -33.47 -16.14 5.73
C MET A 54 -33.17 -14.82 5.00
N LYS A 55 -33.99 -14.46 4.01
CA LYS A 55 -33.86 -13.19 3.26
C LYS A 55 -33.92 -11.99 4.18
N LYS A 56 -34.92 -11.93 5.06
CA LYS A 56 -35.08 -10.84 6.03
C LYS A 56 -33.86 -10.66 6.94
N ARG A 57 -33.20 -11.74 7.34
CA ARG A 57 -31.98 -11.66 8.18
C ARG A 57 -30.78 -11.16 7.38
N ILE A 58 -30.62 -11.62 6.14
CA ILE A 58 -29.55 -11.15 5.25
C ILE A 58 -29.74 -9.66 4.91
N GLU A 59 -30.97 -9.24 4.57
CA GLU A 59 -31.29 -7.83 4.29
C GLU A 59 -30.88 -6.92 5.46
N LYS A 60 -31.10 -7.35 6.71
CA LYS A 60 -30.65 -6.61 7.90
C LYS A 60 -29.14 -6.47 8.00
N LEU A 61 -28.37 -7.45 7.52
CA LEU A 61 -26.90 -7.35 7.48
C LEU A 61 -26.46 -6.39 6.38
N GLU A 62 -27.12 -6.44 5.21
CA GLU A 62 -26.85 -5.55 4.07
C GLU A 62 -27.19 -4.07 4.38
N GLU A 63 -28.13 -3.82 5.28
CA GLU A 63 -28.46 -2.47 5.78
C GLU A 63 -27.36 -1.85 6.66
N ILE A 64 -26.45 -2.66 7.21
CA ILE A 64 -25.36 -2.17 8.05
C ILE A 64 -24.37 -1.42 7.15
N LYS A 65 -24.10 -0.17 7.49
CA LYS A 65 -23.19 0.71 6.76
C LYS A 65 -21.97 1.04 7.61
N LYS A 66 -20.86 1.31 6.93
CA LYS A 66 -19.66 1.87 7.54
C LYS A 66 -20.01 3.16 8.30
N SER A 67 -19.50 3.31 9.52
CA SER A 67 -19.76 4.49 10.34
C SER A 67 -19.31 5.79 9.65
N GLU A 68 -20.13 6.84 9.73
CA GLU A 68 -19.77 8.18 9.25
C GLU A 68 -18.52 8.73 9.95
N GLU A 69 -18.29 8.36 11.21
CA GLU A 69 -17.10 8.76 11.96
C GLU A 69 -15.83 8.22 11.31
N VAL A 70 -15.84 6.95 10.88
CA VAL A 70 -14.71 6.32 10.20
C VAL A 70 -14.45 7.02 8.86
N ILE A 71 -15.49 7.29 8.08
CA ILE A 71 -15.36 7.99 6.78
C ILE A 71 -14.73 9.38 6.97
N LYS A 72 -15.18 10.13 7.99
CA LYS A 72 -14.61 11.45 8.31
C LYS A 72 -13.15 11.36 8.74
N LEU A 73 -12.78 10.34 9.52
CA LEU A 73 -11.39 10.13 9.93
C LEU A 73 -10.49 9.73 8.75
N GLU A 74 -10.98 8.91 7.81
CA GLU A 74 -10.25 8.57 6.56
C GLU A 74 -9.92 9.82 5.74
N GLU A 75 -10.90 10.72 5.57
CA GLU A 75 -10.70 11.98 4.87
C GLU A 75 -9.69 12.90 5.58
N GLN A 76 -9.79 13.02 6.91
CA GLN A 76 -8.88 13.82 7.73
C GLN A 76 -7.43 13.29 7.69
N VAL A 77 -7.25 11.97 7.77
CA VAL A 77 -5.94 11.34 7.62
C VAL A 77 -5.37 11.63 6.24
N ALA A 78 -6.15 11.42 5.17
CA ALA A 78 -5.71 11.68 3.81
C ALA A 78 -5.31 13.15 3.58
N GLU A 79 -6.03 14.10 4.18
CA GLU A 79 -5.67 15.52 4.14
C GLU A 79 -4.36 15.81 4.89
N LYS A 80 -4.20 15.27 6.09
CA LYS A 80 -2.97 15.43 6.87
C LYS A 80 -1.77 14.79 6.16
N GLU A 81 -1.92 13.61 5.57
CA GLU A 81 -0.85 12.95 4.80
C GLU A 81 -0.38 13.81 3.61
N ARG A 82 -1.31 14.52 2.92
CA ARG A 82 -0.94 15.50 1.88
C ARG A 82 -0.10 16.65 2.43
N THR A 83 -0.46 17.18 3.60
CA THR A 83 0.31 18.24 4.27
C THR A 83 1.68 17.73 4.70
N LEU A 84 1.75 16.53 5.28
CA LEU A 84 3.00 15.88 5.70
C LEU A 84 3.95 15.64 4.53
N HIS A 85 3.43 15.27 3.35
CA HIS A 85 4.24 15.11 2.14
C HIS A 85 4.96 16.41 1.75
N VAL A 86 4.28 17.56 1.87
CA VAL A 86 4.85 18.89 1.56
C VAL A 86 5.94 19.29 2.55
N ILE A 87 5.72 19.07 3.84
CA ILE A 87 6.66 19.47 4.90
C ILE A 87 7.76 18.43 5.17
N ASN A 88 7.75 17.29 4.49
CA ASN A 88 8.73 16.23 4.69
C ASN A 88 10.14 16.74 4.41
N LYS A 89 10.96 16.82 5.47
CA LYS A 89 12.33 17.32 5.42
C LYS A 89 13.28 16.44 4.61
N TYR A 90 12.97 15.14 4.47
CA TYR A 90 13.82 14.21 3.74
C TYR A 90 13.67 14.33 2.22
N LYS A 91 12.55 14.87 1.73
CA LYS A 91 12.26 15.00 0.30
C LYS A 91 12.81 16.31 -0.26
N THR A 92 13.50 16.24 -1.40
CA THR A 92 13.74 17.45 -2.20
C THR A 92 12.47 17.83 -2.96
N SER A 93 12.43 19.03 -3.52
CA SER A 93 11.35 19.47 -4.42
C SER A 93 11.10 18.48 -5.56
N TYR A 94 12.14 17.82 -6.08
CA TYR A 94 12.02 16.72 -7.05
C TYR A 94 11.13 15.55 -6.56
N GLU A 95 11.37 15.02 -5.35
CA GLU A 95 10.53 13.95 -4.76
C GLU A 95 9.15 14.48 -4.32
N LYS A 96 9.03 15.76 -3.95
CA LYS A 96 7.73 16.37 -3.63
C LYS A 96 6.83 16.49 -4.87
N MET A 97 7.43 16.64 -6.05
CA MET A 97 6.72 16.60 -7.34
C MET A 97 6.42 15.18 -7.82
N ASP A 98 6.91 14.12 -7.15
CA ASP A 98 6.85 12.72 -7.61
C ASP A 98 7.61 12.48 -8.93
N LEU A 99 8.54 13.38 -9.30
CA LEU A 99 9.30 13.24 -10.54
C LEU A 99 10.27 12.06 -10.51
N ASP A 100 10.75 11.65 -9.33
CA ASP A 100 11.59 10.45 -9.17
C ASP A 100 10.88 9.20 -9.67
N ARG A 101 9.60 9.02 -9.29
CA ARG A 101 8.76 7.93 -9.76
C ARG A 101 8.37 8.08 -11.23
N ILE A 102 7.93 9.26 -11.64
CA ILE A 102 7.48 9.50 -13.02
C ILE A 102 8.63 9.26 -14.02
N LEU A 103 9.83 9.79 -13.74
CA LEU A 103 10.98 9.64 -14.62
C LEU A 103 11.65 8.27 -14.51
N PHE A 104 11.41 7.53 -13.42
CA PHE A 104 11.78 6.12 -13.35
C PHE A 104 11.00 5.28 -14.36
N ASN A 105 9.68 5.49 -14.48
CA ASN A 105 8.85 4.79 -15.48
C ASN A 105 9.34 5.02 -16.91
N LEU A 106 9.82 6.23 -17.22
CA LEU A 106 10.44 6.53 -18.51
C LEU A 106 11.83 5.89 -18.68
N ASN A 107 12.54 5.57 -17.60
CA ASN A 107 13.84 4.89 -17.66
C ASN A 107 13.68 3.39 -17.99
N VAL A 108 12.62 2.76 -17.48
CA VAL A 108 12.31 1.34 -17.70
C VAL A 108 11.27 1.11 -18.81
N PHE A 109 11.10 2.07 -19.72
CA PHE A 109 10.08 2.06 -20.77
C PHE A 109 10.07 0.79 -21.63
N TYR A 110 11.21 0.11 -21.79
CA TYR A 110 11.34 -1.14 -22.55
C TYR A 110 10.60 -2.33 -21.92
N ARG A 111 10.14 -2.20 -20.66
CA ARG A 111 9.27 -3.16 -19.96
C ARG A 111 7.79 -2.77 -20.03
N LYS A 112 7.46 -1.66 -20.71
CA LYS A 112 6.14 -1.03 -20.71
C LYS A 112 5.60 -0.92 -22.13
N ASN A 113 4.28 -0.72 -22.24
CA ASN A 113 3.66 -0.31 -23.51
C ASN A 113 3.75 1.23 -23.67
N LEU A 114 3.48 1.70 -24.89
CA LEU A 114 3.54 3.13 -25.20
C LEU A 114 2.51 3.96 -24.40
N ASP A 115 1.36 3.37 -24.06
CA ASP A 115 0.31 4.08 -23.30
C ASP A 115 0.81 4.49 -21.90
N VAL A 116 1.49 3.58 -21.19
CA VAL A 116 2.11 3.87 -19.88
C VAL A 116 3.20 4.94 -20.01
N VAL A 117 3.97 4.93 -21.11
CA VAL A 117 4.99 5.95 -21.38
C VAL A 117 4.35 7.31 -21.60
N ASN A 118 3.29 7.39 -22.40
CA ASN A 118 2.55 8.62 -22.67
C ASN A 118 1.91 9.19 -21.41
N GLU A 119 1.28 8.34 -20.58
CA GLU A 119 0.75 8.74 -19.29
C GLU A 119 1.84 9.31 -18.36
N ALA A 120 3.03 8.72 -18.35
CA ALA A 120 4.16 9.24 -17.56
C ALA A 120 4.64 10.61 -18.08
N ILE A 121 4.72 10.81 -19.40
CA ILE A 121 5.04 12.11 -20.00
C ILE A 121 3.98 13.16 -19.63
N GLN A 122 2.69 12.81 -19.76
CA GLN A 122 1.58 13.69 -19.39
C GLN A 122 1.64 14.08 -17.90
N LYS A 123 1.80 13.11 -17.00
CA LYS A 123 1.94 13.34 -15.56
C LYS A 123 3.10 14.28 -15.24
N ALA A 124 4.25 14.12 -15.91
CA ALA A 124 5.37 15.03 -15.73
C ALA A 124 4.99 16.48 -16.10
N ILE A 125 4.37 16.69 -17.26
CA ILE A 125 3.93 18.01 -17.73
C ILE A 125 2.93 18.66 -16.74
N GLU A 126 1.98 17.87 -16.24
CA GLU A 126 1.01 18.32 -15.24
C GLU A 126 1.70 18.76 -13.95
N LYS A 127 2.73 18.04 -13.48
CA LYS A 127 3.51 18.43 -12.30
C LYS A 127 4.25 19.75 -12.46
N PHE A 128 4.82 20.03 -13.63
CA PHE A 128 5.41 21.34 -13.91
C PHE A 128 4.35 22.45 -13.91
N LYS A 129 3.14 22.19 -14.45
CA LYS A 129 2.03 23.13 -14.40
C LYS A 129 1.57 23.42 -12.96
N GLU A 130 1.50 22.41 -12.08
CA GLU A 130 1.13 22.56 -10.66
C GLU A 130 2.03 23.54 -9.90
N VAL A 131 3.32 23.58 -10.23
CA VAL A 131 4.32 24.47 -9.62
C VAL A 131 4.48 25.81 -10.38
N GLY A 132 3.60 26.09 -11.34
CA GLY A 132 3.57 27.35 -12.08
C GLY A 132 4.51 27.44 -13.29
N ILE A 133 4.96 26.30 -13.82
CA ILE A 133 5.86 26.21 -14.97
C ILE A 133 5.13 25.48 -16.11
N PRO A 134 4.20 26.14 -16.84
CA PRO A 134 3.51 25.50 -17.95
C PRO A 134 4.50 25.18 -19.08
N LEU A 135 4.65 23.90 -19.41
CA LEU A 135 5.52 23.46 -20.49
C LEU A 135 4.84 23.57 -21.85
N MET A 136 5.64 23.83 -22.87
CA MET A 136 5.25 23.91 -24.27
C MET A 136 6.24 23.13 -25.14
N PRO A 137 5.89 22.80 -26.40
CA PRO A 137 6.80 22.05 -27.28
C PRO A 137 8.20 22.67 -27.40
N LYS A 138 8.29 24.01 -27.38
CA LYS A 138 9.57 24.74 -27.50
C LYS A 138 10.54 24.49 -26.35
N ASP A 139 10.05 24.04 -25.19
CA ASP A 139 10.87 23.78 -24.02
C ASP A 139 11.60 22.43 -24.16
N PHE A 140 11.12 21.56 -25.06
CA PHE A 140 11.74 20.28 -25.34
C PHE A 140 12.88 20.41 -26.36
N THR A 141 14.06 20.80 -25.86
CA THR A 141 15.22 21.16 -26.71
C THR A 141 16.39 20.17 -26.69
N TYR A 142 16.31 19.10 -25.88
CA TYR A 142 17.38 18.09 -25.74
C TYR A 142 17.78 17.41 -27.04
N SER A 143 16.86 17.26 -27.99
CA SER A 143 17.15 16.89 -29.37
C SER A 143 16.03 17.37 -30.30
N LYS A 144 16.31 17.45 -31.61
CA LYS A 144 15.28 17.72 -32.62
C LYS A 144 14.13 16.70 -32.55
N TYR A 145 14.45 15.43 -32.25
CA TYR A 145 13.47 14.35 -32.19
C TYR A 145 12.54 14.49 -30.99
N ALA A 146 13.07 14.92 -29.83
CA ALA A 146 12.25 15.23 -28.67
C ALA A 146 11.28 16.38 -28.98
N ASN A 147 11.75 17.43 -29.64
CA ASN A 147 10.88 18.53 -30.07
C ASN A 147 9.79 18.08 -31.05
N GLU A 148 10.18 17.37 -32.13
CA GLU A 148 9.26 16.85 -33.15
C GLU A 148 8.15 15.99 -32.54
N TYR A 149 8.50 15.05 -31.65
CA TYR A 149 7.53 14.21 -30.96
C TYR A 149 6.60 15.04 -30.08
N MET A 150 7.18 15.93 -29.26
CA MET A 150 6.41 16.68 -28.27
C MET A 150 5.45 17.68 -28.93
N VAL A 151 5.74 18.22 -30.11
CA VAL A 151 4.78 19.03 -30.87
C VAL A 151 3.46 18.28 -31.11
N VAL A 152 3.54 17.02 -31.56
CA VAL A 152 2.34 16.20 -31.77
C VAL A 152 1.72 15.79 -30.44
N PHE A 153 2.55 15.44 -29.45
CA PHE A 153 2.10 15.05 -28.12
C PHE A 153 1.23 16.14 -27.47
N PHE A 154 1.69 17.39 -27.44
CA PHE A 154 0.94 18.51 -26.86
C PHE A 154 -0.39 18.76 -27.58
N GLN A 155 -0.42 18.65 -28.91
CA GLN A 155 -1.66 18.83 -29.69
C GLN A 155 -2.72 17.78 -29.37
N GLU A 156 -2.32 16.54 -29.09
CA GLU A 156 -3.23 15.45 -28.76
C GLU A 156 -3.59 15.44 -27.26
N MET A 157 -2.67 15.90 -26.40
CA MET A 157 -2.93 16.18 -24.99
C MET A 157 -4.01 17.26 -24.81
N GLU A 158 -3.97 18.33 -25.61
CA GLU A 158 -5.02 19.38 -25.63
C GLU A 158 -6.40 18.83 -26.02
N LYS A 159 -6.45 17.76 -26.82
CA LYS A 159 -7.68 17.04 -27.18
C LYS A 159 -8.11 16.02 -26.13
N GLY A 160 -7.33 15.85 -25.05
CA GLY A 160 -7.59 14.88 -24.00
C GLY A 160 -7.27 13.43 -24.35
N ASN A 161 -6.45 13.16 -25.39
CA ASN A 161 -6.10 11.80 -25.79
C ASN A 161 -4.61 11.66 -26.14
N VAL A 162 -3.78 11.41 -25.14
CA VAL A 162 -2.33 11.16 -25.32
C VAL A 162 -2.01 9.76 -25.87
N ASN A 163 -3.00 8.91 -26.11
CA ASN A 163 -2.84 7.56 -26.65
C ASN A 163 -3.49 7.41 -28.05
N SER A 164 -3.65 8.53 -28.75
CA SER A 164 -4.26 8.54 -30.08
C SER A 164 -3.37 7.84 -31.12
N GLU A 165 -3.99 7.32 -32.18
CA GLU A 165 -3.27 6.71 -33.32
C GLU A 165 -2.26 7.67 -33.96
N ARG A 166 -2.51 8.98 -33.85
CA ARG A 166 -1.59 10.01 -34.33
C ARG A 166 -0.29 10.04 -33.51
N ILE A 167 -0.37 9.90 -32.18
CA ILE A 167 0.82 9.79 -31.33
C ILE A 167 1.57 8.49 -31.64
N LYS A 168 0.88 7.36 -31.78
CA LYS A 168 1.52 6.08 -32.13
C LYS A 168 2.26 6.16 -33.45
N THR A 169 1.63 6.75 -34.47
CA THR A 169 2.23 6.97 -35.80
C THR A 169 3.46 7.88 -35.71
N GLU A 170 3.39 8.97 -34.94
CA GLU A 170 4.53 9.88 -34.78
C GLU A 170 5.66 9.22 -33.97
N PHE A 171 5.33 8.43 -32.95
CA PHE A 171 6.29 7.64 -32.18
C PHE A 171 7.05 6.69 -33.11
N GLU A 172 6.36 5.86 -33.89
CA GLU A 172 7.00 4.90 -34.82
C GLU A 172 7.91 5.62 -35.82
N LYS A 173 7.42 6.70 -36.44
CA LYS A 173 8.17 7.52 -37.39
C LYS A 173 9.46 8.08 -36.80
N ILE A 174 9.45 8.51 -35.54
CA ILE A 174 10.63 9.05 -34.86
C ILE A 174 11.53 7.93 -34.36
N TYR A 175 10.95 6.84 -33.84
CA TYR A 175 11.67 5.70 -33.30
C TYR A 175 12.63 5.08 -34.32
N TRP A 176 12.21 4.95 -35.58
CA TRP A 176 13.09 4.47 -36.66
C TRP A 176 14.30 5.37 -36.93
N LYS A 177 14.24 6.64 -36.54
CA LYS A 177 15.35 7.60 -36.65
C LYS A 177 16.14 7.75 -35.36
N CYS A 178 15.50 7.51 -34.22
CA CYS A 178 16.02 7.70 -32.88
C CYS A 178 15.34 6.69 -31.93
N PRO A 179 15.84 5.45 -31.83
CA PRO A 179 15.26 4.43 -30.95
C PRO A 179 15.25 4.85 -29.47
N ASP A 180 16.16 5.73 -29.09
CA ASP A 180 16.31 6.27 -27.73
C ASP A 180 15.37 7.45 -27.44
N ILE A 181 14.36 7.74 -28.26
CA ILE A 181 13.50 8.94 -28.13
C ILE A 181 12.92 9.14 -26.71
N ILE A 182 12.53 8.07 -26.01
CA ILE A 182 12.01 8.16 -24.65
C ILE A 182 13.09 8.62 -23.65
N ILE A 183 14.34 8.19 -23.85
CA ILE A 183 15.49 8.67 -23.05
C ILE A 183 15.71 10.17 -23.30
N HIS A 184 15.57 10.62 -24.55
CA HIS A 184 15.72 12.04 -24.87
C HIS A 184 14.65 12.89 -24.18
N ILE A 185 13.39 12.44 -24.19
CA ILE A 185 12.29 13.12 -23.51
C ILE A 185 12.51 13.13 -22.00
N ARG A 186 12.87 11.99 -21.39
CA ARG A 186 13.18 11.88 -19.96
C ARG A 186 14.27 12.87 -19.54
N LEU A 187 15.39 12.90 -20.26
CA LEU A 187 16.50 13.79 -19.95
C LEU A 187 16.16 15.26 -20.18
N ASN A 188 15.32 15.57 -21.17
CA ASN A 188 14.75 16.91 -21.33
C ASN A 188 13.98 17.36 -20.09
N ILE A 189 13.16 16.47 -19.52
CA ILE A 189 12.38 16.79 -18.32
C ILE A 189 13.30 17.03 -17.11
N PHE A 190 14.36 16.23 -16.96
CA PHE A 190 15.40 16.49 -15.94
C PHE A 190 16.09 17.84 -16.13
N TYR A 191 16.42 18.19 -17.38
CA TYR A 191 17.03 19.46 -17.71
C TYR A 191 16.10 20.63 -17.38
N ILE A 192 14.82 20.54 -17.75
CA ILE A 192 13.79 21.54 -17.41
C ILE A 192 13.65 21.68 -15.89
N TYR A 193 13.64 20.57 -15.13
CA TYR A 193 13.65 20.62 -13.66
C TYR A 193 14.86 21.41 -13.15
N THR A 194 16.06 21.07 -13.62
CA THR A 194 17.32 21.67 -13.15
C THR A 194 17.36 23.17 -13.44
N GLU A 195 16.94 23.59 -14.64
CA GLU A 195 16.89 25.01 -15.02
C GLU A 195 15.88 25.81 -14.18
N ASN A 196 14.87 25.15 -13.63
CA ASN A 196 13.81 25.78 -12.83
C ASN A 196 13.88 25.45 -11.33
N GLU A 197 14.89 24.71 -10.87
CA GLU A 197 14.96 24.13 -9.53
C GLU A 197 14.72 25.19 -8.45
N LYS A 198 15.38 26.36 -8.56
CA LYS A 198 15.20 27.48 -7.62
C LYS A 198 13.75 28.00 -7.52
N ASN A 199 13.00 27.99 -8.62
CA ASN A 199 11.60 28.45 -8.62
C ASN A 199 10.69 27.39 -7.99
N ILE A 200 10.98 26.11 -8.25
CA ILE A 200 10.26 24.97 -7.69
C ILE A 200 10.52 24.88 -6.18
N ASP A 201 11.78 25.08 -5.74
CA ASP A 201 12.14 25.14 -4.33
C ASP A 201 11.34 26.22 -3.60
N LYS A 202 11.32 27.44 -4.14
CA LYS A 202 10.51 28.55 -3.59
C LYS A 202 9.02 28.24 -3.52
N TYR A 203 8.48 27.49 -4.49
CA TYR A 203 7.08 27.06 -4.45
C TYR A 203 6.82 26.16 -3.24
N TYR A 204 7.67 25.16 -3.00
CA TYR A 204 7.51 24.23 -1.87
C TYR A 204 7.88 24.87 -0.52
N GLU A 205 8.85 25.79 -0.48
CA GLU A 205 9.15 26.61 0.70
C GLU A 205 7.91 27.41 1.12
N LYS A 206 7.28 28.12 0.18
CA LYS A 206 6.04 28.86 0.45
C LYS A 206 4.92 27.94 0.93
N LYS A 207 4.75 26.76 0.31
CA LYS A 207 3.75 25.78 0.73
C LYS A 207 4.01 25.24 2.14
N GLN A 208 5.28 25.04 2.49
CA GLN A 208 5.69 24.65 3.83
C GLN A 208 5.44 25.78 4.85
N GLU A 209 5.75 27.03 4.51
CA GLU A 209 5.42 28.19 5.35
C GLU A 209 3.91 28.35 5.57
N GLU A 210 3.10 28.14 4.52
CA GLU A 210 1.64 28.12 4.59
C GLU A 210 1.14 27.02 5.55
N ALA A 211 1.67 25.81 5.44
CA ALA A 211 1.30 24.66 6.27
C ALA A 211 1.74 24.80 7.74
N LEU A 212 2.87 25.47 7.99
CA LEU A 212 3.46 25.63 9.32
C LEU A 212 3.17 26.99 9.98
N ARG A 213 2.25 27.80 9.40
CA ARG A 213 2.02 29.18 9.81
C ARG A 213 1.71 29.36 11.31
N ASN A 214 0.97 28.42 11.90
CA ASN A 214 0.52 28.46 13.29
C ASN A 214 0.83 27.16 14.06
N VAL A 215 1.60 26.25 13.46
CA VAL A 215 1.83 24.90 13.98
C VAL A 215 3.23 24.45 13.60
N THR A 216 3.88 23.70 14.49
CA THR A 216 5.19 23.10 14.22
C THR A 216 5.05 21.80 13.45
N ALA A 217 6.11 21.38 12.76
CA ALA A 217 6.13 20.09 12.07
C ALA A 217 5.90 18.92 13.06
N ASP A 218 6.46 18.99 14.26
CA ASP A 218 6.29 17.98 15.29
C ASP A 218 4.85 17.90 15.80
N GLN A 219 4.17 19.05 15.98
CA GLN A 219 2.75 19.07 16.32
C GLN A 219 1.90 18.41 15.22
N LEU A 220 2.16 18.71 13.94
CA LEU A 220 1.43 18.05 12.84
C LEU A 220 1.68 16.54 12.80
N LEU A 221 2.89 16.09 13.10
CA LEU A 221 3.22 14.66 13.17
C LEU A 221 2.50 13.97 14.33
N ILE A 222 2.42 14.62 15.50
CA ILE A 222 1.65 14.12 16.66
C ILE A 222 0.16 14.05 16.32
N GLU A 223 -0.42 15.13 15.80
CA GLU A 223 -1.84 15.15 15.41
C GLU A 223 -2.16 14.10 14.35
N HIS A 224 -1.29 13.90 13.36
CA HIS A 224 -1.46 12.83 12.39
C HIS A 224 -1.41 11.45 13.05
N LYS A 225 -0.44 11.21 13.95
CA LYS A 225 -0.32 9.96 14.69
C LYS A 225 -1.58 9.68 15.52
N ASP A 226 -2.11 10.68 16.19
CA ASP A 226 -3.30 10.55 17.05
C ASP A 226 -4.55 10.24 16.23
N ILE A 227 -4.82 11.00 15.16
CA ILE A 227 -5.98 10.76 14.28
C ILE A 227 -5.83 9.40 13.57
N LYS A 228 -4.63 9.02 13.14
CA LYS A 228 -4.39 7.70 12.53
C LYS A 228 -4.61 6.56 13.53
N THR A 229 -4.21 6.74 14.78
CA THR A 229 -4.48 5.79 15.87
C THR A 229 -5.98 5.63 16.06
N GLU A 230 -6.70 6.74 16.21
CA GLU A 230 -8.16 6.74 16.36
C GLU A 230 -8.87 6.08 15.18
N LEU A 231 -8.46 6.41 13.94
CA LEU A 231 -9.00 5.78 12.74
C LEU A 231 -8.86 4.26 12.81
N ILE A 232 -7.67 3.74 13.09
CA ILE A 232 -7.43 2.29 13.18
C ILE A 232 -8.31 1.66 14.26
N GLU A 233 -8.37 2.25 15.46
CA GLU A 233 -9.19 1.71 16.55
C GLU A 233 -10.68 1.68 16.21
N LYS A 234 -11.18 2.72 15.53
CA LYS A 234 -12.56 2.84 15.08
C LYS A 234 -12.87 1.87 13.94
N GLU A 235 -11.97 1.73 12.96
CA GLU A 235 -12.12 0.78 11.87
C GLU A 235 -12.20 -0.66 12.35
N GLU A 236 -11.37 -1.02 13.32
CA GLU A 236 -11.33 -2.37 13.90
C GLU A 236 -12.56 -2.69 14.75
N ALA A 237 -13.15 -1.67 15.38
CA ALA A 237 -14.35 -1.80 16.19
C ALA A 237 -15.66 -1.57 15.40
N ASP A 238 -15.58 -1.10 14.16
CA ASP A 238 -16.73 -0.79 13.32
C ASP A 238 -17.52 -2.07 12.97
N LYS A 239 -18.82 -2.04 13.29
CA LYS A 239 -19.71 -3.20 13.13
C LYS A 239 -19.78 -3.68 11.67
N PHE A 240 -19.81 -2.76 10.72
CA PHE A 240 -19.83 -3.10 9.29
C PHE A 240 -18.55 -3.83 8.91
N ASN A 241 -17.38 -3.30 9.27
CA ASN A 241 -16.10 -3.92 8.97
C ASN A 241 -15.97 -5.32 9.58
N ILE A 242 -16.40 -5.51 10.83
CA ILE A 242 -16.38 -6.81 11.51
C ILE A 242 -17.25 -7.82 10.78
N ILE A 243 -18.52 -7.50 10.54
CA ILE A 243 -19.48 -8.40 9.87
C ILE A 243 -18.99 -8.73 8.45
N ASN A 244 -18.58 -7.72 7.70
CA ASN A 244 -18.10 -7.89 6.34
C ASN A 244 -16.86 -8.80 6.28
N ALA A 245 -15.99 -8.80 7.30
CA ALA A 245 -14.85 -9.71 7.36
C ALA A 245 -15.26 -11.19 7.48
N PHE A 246 -16.35 -11.51 8.19
CA PHE A 246 -16.90 -12.87 8.22
C PHE A 246 -17.67 -13.19 6.93
N TYR A 247 -18.46 -12.23 6.43
CA TYR A 247 -19.28 -12.39 5.23
C TYR A 247 -18.45 -12.68 3.97
N THR A 248 -17.31 -11.99 3.83
CA THR A 248 -16.35 -12.19 2.74
C THR A 248 -15.40 -13.37 2.96
N ALA A 249 -15.61 -14.17 4.00
CA ALA A 249 -14.78 -15.29 4.41
C ALA A 249 -13.31 -14.94 4.72
N LYS A 250 -13.00 -13.65 4.99
CA LYS A 250 -11.70 -13.22 5.52
C LYS A 250 -11.49 -13.77 6.93
N LEU A 251 -12.56 -13.88 7.71
CA LEU A 251 -12.58 -14.50 9.03
C LEU A 251 -13.55 -15.69 9.03
N ASN A 252 -13.23 -16.69 9.86
CA ASN A 252 -14.05 -17.88 10.02
C ASN A 252 -14.69 -17.88 11.41
N THR A 253 -16.01 -18.00 11.49
CA THR A 253 -16.75 -18.01 12.76
C THR A 253 -16.29 -19.12 13.70
N LYS A 254 -15.87 -20.26 13.15
CA LYS A 254 -15.41 -21.44 13.91
C LYS A 254 -14.14 -21.17 14.71
N ASP A 255 -13.36 -20.15 14.37
CA ASP A 255 -12.17 -19.74 15.13
C ASP A 255 -12.48 -19.03 16.44
N TYR A 256 -13.73 -18.59 16.64
CA TYR A 256 -14.14 -17.71 17.75
C TYR A 256 -15.00 -18.42 18.80
N THR A 257 -14.97 -19.76 18.84
CA THR A 257 -15.60 -20.51 19.93
C THR A 257 -14.92 -20.19 21.27
N GLU A 258 -15.68 -20.25 22.37
CA GLU A 258 -15.15 -19.96 23.73
C GLU A 258 -13.88 -20.78 24.04
N LYS A 259 -13.87 -22.06 23.62
CA LYS A 259 -12.72 -22.96 23.78
C LYS A 259 -11.47 -22.45 23.07
N LEU A 260 -11.59 -21.99 21.81
CA LEU A 260 -10.45 -21.52 21.02
C LEU A 260 -9.96 -20.14 21.46
N ILE A 261 -10.87 -19.26 21.84
CA ILE A 261 -10.50 -17.96 22.42
C ILE A 261 -9.75 -18.17 23.74
N LYS A 262 -10.24 -19.04 24.62
CA LYS A 262 -9.54 -19.39 25.85
C LYS A 262 -8.14 -19.97 25.57
N ALA A 263 -8.02 -20.90 24.62
CA ALA A 263 -6.72 -21.44 24.23
C ALA A 263 -5.76 -20.37 23.69
N SER A 264 -6.28 -19.36 22.98
CA SER A 264 -5.48 -18.23 22.49
C SER A 264 -4.93 -17.38 23.65
N TYR A 265 -5.72 -17.11 24.68
CA TYR A 265 -5.24 -16.45 25.90
C TYR A 265 -4.20 -17.29 26.65
N GLU A 266 -4.41 -18.60 26.76
CA GLU A 266 -3.54 -19.53 27.49
C GLU A 266 -2.12 -19.63 26.89
N LYS A 267 -1.93 -19.24 25.63
CA LYS A 267 -0.59 -19.11 25.01
C LYS A 267 0.27 -18.06 25.70
N PHE A 268 -0.35 -16.97 26.14
CA PHE A 268 0.33 -15.79 26.68
C PHE A 268 0.20 -15.66 28.19
N ILE A 269 -0.89 -16.16 28.76
CA ILE A 269 -1.25 -15.97 30.17
C ILE A 269 -1.43 -17.34 30.83
N PRO A 270 -0.78 -17.60 31.98
CA PRO A 270 -0.95 -18.86 32.68
C PRO A 270 -2.41 -19.18 33.02
N LYS A 271 -2.81 -20.45 32.85
CA LYS A 271 -4.16 -20.96 33.17
C LYS A 271 -4.63 -20.59 34.58
N THR A 272 -3.72 -20.66 35.55
CA THR A 272 -3.99 -20.30 36.95
C THR A 272 -4.39 -18.83 37.11
N THR A 273 -3.75 -17.94 36.35
CA THR A 273 -4.05 -16.51 36.33
C THR A 273 -5.41 -16.24 35.68
N LEU A 274 -5.71 -16.88 34.54
CA LEU A 274 -6.99 -16.73 33.84
C LEU A 274 -8.18 -17.23 34.66
N ALA A 275 -7.99 -18.27 35.46
CA ALA A 275 -9.06 -18.83 36.30
C ALA A 275 -9.47 -17.91 37.47
N GLN A 276 -8.61 -16.95 37.84
CA GLN A 276 -8.79 -16.06 39.01
C GLN A 276 -8.86 -14.59 38.62
N ILE A 277 -9.11 -14.29 37.35
CA ILE A 277 -9.07 -12.93 36.83
C ILE A 277 -10.41 -12.21 37.05
N ASP A 278 -10.35 -11.00 37.60
CA ASP A 278 -11.49 -10.08 37.60
C ASP A 278 -11.52 -9.22 36.32
N GLU A 279 -12.56 -8.42 36.15
CA GLU A 279 -12.74 -7.59 34.96
C GLU A 279 -11.64 -6.53 34.80
N SER A 280 -11.18 -5.93 35.90
CA SER A 280 -10.14 -4.89 35.88
C SER A 280 -8.79 -5.45 35.42
N LYS A 281 -8.39 -6.58 35.99
CA LYS A 281 -7.16 -7.28 35.64
C LYS A 281 -7.24 -7.86 34.22
N LYS A 282 -8.41 -8.29 33.77
CA LYS A 282 -8.64 -8.71 32.39
C LYS A 282 -8.42 -7.55 31.42
N ALA A 283 -8.97 -6.38 31.71
CA ALA A 283 -8.76 -5.19 30.89
C ALA A 283 -7.27 -4.79 30.81
N GLU A 284 -6.54 -4.87 31.92
CA GLU A 284 -5.08 -4.63 31.94
C GLU A 284 -4.32 -5.61 31.05
N ILE A 285 -4.62 -6.91 31.16
CA ILE A 285 -4.04 -7.94 30.30
C ILE A 285 -4.36 -7.66 28.84
N ASP A 286 -5.62 -7.37 28.52
CA ASP A 286 -6.07 -7.08 27.17
C ASP A 286 -5.32 -5.88 26.55
N ILE A 287 -5.08 -4.82 27.33
CA ILE A 287 -4.26 -3.67 26.90
C ILE A 287 -2.82 -4.11 26.60
N ASN A 288 -2.21 -4.91 27.47
CA ASN A 288 -0.84 -5.35 27.30
C ASN A 288 -0.68 -6.34 26.12
N LEU A 289 -1.67 -7.20 25.88
CA LEU A 289 -1.72 -8.07 24.70
C LEU A 289 -1.91 -7.28 23.40
N ARG A 290 -2.71 -6.21 23.40
CA ARG A 290 -2.80 -5.28 22.26
C ARG A 290 -1.47 -4.58 21.98
N LYS A 291 -0.77 -4.13 23.03
CA LYS A 291 0.59 -3.59 22.87
C LYS A 291 1.54 -4.62 22.30
N LEU A 292 1.48 -5.88 22.76
CA LEU A 292 2.29 -6.97 22.20
C LEU A 292 1.99 -7.17 20.73
N LEU A 293 0.72 -7.27 20.34
CA LEU A 293 0.31 -7.42 18.95
C LEU A 293 0.92 -6.32 18.07
N ASN A 294 0.86 -5.06 18.52
CA ASN A 294 1.49 -3.95 17.80
C ASN A 294 3.01 -4.14 17.69
N SER A 295 3.71 -4.43 18.79
CA SER A 295 5.16 -4.70 18.73
C SER A 295 5.53 -5.88 17.81
N LEU A 296 4.68 -6.91 17.71
CA LEU A 296 4.91 -8.04 16.79
C LEU A 296 4.68 -7.64 15.33
N TRP A 297 3.67 -6.81 15.04
CA TRP A 297 3.48 -6.24 13.70
C TRP A 297 4.63 -5.31 13.29
N GLU A 298 5.13 -4.51 14.24
CA GLU A 298 6.33 -3.69 14.06
C GLU A 298 7.56 -4.56 13.72
N TYR A 299 7.75 -5.64 14.47
CA TYR A 299 8.86 -6.58 14.27
C TYR A 299 8.75 -7.36 12.96
N LYS A 300 7.54 -7.82 12.59
CA LYS A 300 7.29 -8.48 11.31
C LYS A 300 7.68 -7.59 10.14
N ASN A 301 7.31 -6.30 10.20
CA ASN A 301 7.69 -5.34 9.18
C ASN A 301 9.19 -4.97 9.24
N TYR A 302 9.79 -4.90 10.42
CA TYR A 302 11.24 -4.79 10.57
C TYR A 302 11.98 -5.91 9.84
N LEU A 303 11.56 -7.18 10.03
CA LEU A 303 12.14 -8.33 9.34
C LEU A 303 11.93 -8.22 7.83
N LYS A 304 10.73 -7.84 7.41
CA LYS A 304 10.37 -7.66 6.00
C LYS A 304 11.24 -6.64 5.29
N PHE A 305 11.53 -5.50 5.91
CA PHE A 305 12.33 -4.41 5.33
C PHE A 305 13.78 -4.36 5.84
N LYS A 306 14.25 -5.43 6.48
CA LYS A 306 15.60 -5.51 7.05
C LYS A 306 16.70 -5.23 6.03
N PHE A 307 16.52 -5.68 4.79
CA PHE A 307 17.49 -5.46 3.72
C PHE A 307 17.70 -3.96 3.39
N ILE A 308 16.67 -3.12 3.52
CA ILE A 308 16.77 -1.66 3.34
C ILE A 308 17.60 -1.06 4.48
N ILE A 309 17.29 -1.48 5.71
CA ILE A 309 17.99 -1.03 6.92
C ILE A 309 19.49 -1.38 6.82
N ASP A 310 19.79 -2.62 6.44
CA ASP A 310 21.17 -3.10 6.30
C ASP A 310 21.91 -2.39 5.15
N ASP A 311 21.24 -2.07 4.03
CA ASP A 311 21.83 -1.29 2.94
C ASP A 311 22.13 0.16 3.35
N ILE A 312 21.25 0.82 4.12
CA ILE A 312 21.53 2.16 4.68
C ILE A 312 22.74 2.12 5.60
N LYS A 313 22.82 1.14 6.51
CA LYS A 313 23.99 0.95 7.40
C LYS A 313 25.27 0.83 6.60
N LYS A 314 25.25 -0.01 5.56
CA LYS A 314 26.40 -0.21 4.67
C LYS A 314 26.82 1.11 4.01
N LYS A 315 25.87 1.83 3.38
CA LYS A 315 26.21 3.11 2.73
C LYS A 315 26.74 4.13 3.73
N TYR A 316 26.12 4.24 4.92
CA TYR A 316 26.58 5.13 5.98
C TYR A 316 28.05 4.88 6.37
N ALA A 317 28.47 3.62 6.46
CA ALA A 317 29.86 3.27 6.73
C ALA A 317 30.86 3.71 5.63
N GLU A 318 30.38 3.94 4.40
CA GLU A 318 31.19 4.37 3.25
C GLU A 318 31.30 5.90 3.10
N LYS A 319 30.84 6.68 4.11
CA LYS A 319 30.75 8.15 4.06
C LYS A 319 32.06 8.85 3.65
N GLU A 320 33.16 8.52 4.30
CA GLU A 320 34.46 9.17 4.02
C GLU A 320 34.97 8.92 2.59
N GLN A 321 34.63 7.77 2.00
CA GLN A 321 35.04 7.41 0.64
C GLN A 321 34.22 8.13 -0.44
N ASN A 322 33.01 8.59 -0.11
CA ASN A 322 32.02 9.05 -1.10
C ASN A 322 31.55 10.51 -0.93
N LYS A 323 32.08 11.27 0.03
CA LYS A 323 31.58 12.61 0.43
C LYS A 323 31.42 13.68 -0.66
N ASN A 324 32.05 13.50 -1.83
CA ASN A 324 31.99 14.46 -2.93
C ASN A 324 31.41 13.87 -4.23
N ALA A 325 31.01 12.60 -4.22
CA ALA A 325 30.63 11.88 -5.44
C ALA A 325 29.42 12.55 -6.13
N TYR A 326 28.40 12.93 -5.36
CA TYR A 326 27.20 13.59 -5.88
C TYR A 326 27.52 14.91 -6.60
N ALA A 327 28.25 15.80 -5.93
CA ALA A 327 28.63 17.10 -6.51
C ALA A 327 29.55 16.96 -7.74
N GLN A 328 30.40 15.93 -7.79
CA GLN A 328 31.23 15.64 -8.95
C GLN A 328 30.39 15.19 -10.14
N THR A 329 29.45 14.25 -9.94
CA THR A 329 28.53 13.80 -11.00
C THR A 329 27.68 14.95 -11.54
N GLN A 330 27.16 15.83 -10.66
CA GLN A 330 26.41 17.03 -11.10
C GLN A 330 27.22 17.93 -12.02
N LYS A 331 28.49 18.21 -11.67
CA LYS A 331 29.37 19.05 -12.49
C LYS A 331 29.68 18.40 -13.85
N GLU A 332 29.84 17.08 -13.89
CA GLU A 332 30.05 16.37 -15.14
C GLU A 332 28.81 16.45 -16.03
N ILE A 333 27.61 16.23 -15.49
CA ILE A 333 26.35 16.39 -16.21
C ILE A 333 26.25 17.78 -16.82
N GLN A 334 26.41 18.85 -16.02
CA GLN A 334 26.36 20.23 -16.51
C GLN A 334 27.36 20.48 -17.67
N THR A 335 28.56 19.89 -17.57
CA THR A 335 29.58 20.00 -18.61
C THR A 335 29.14 19.32 -19.91
N ARG A 336 28.55 18.12 -19.82
CA ARG A 336 28.06 17.35 -20.98
C ARG A 336 26.83 18.00 -21.59
N GLU A 337 25.89 18.49 -20.78
CA GLU A 337 24.68 19.20 -21.24
C GLU A 337 25.03 20.52 -21.94
N SER A 338 26.00 21.28 -21.42
CA SER A 338 26.48 22.49 -22.12
C SER A 338 27.06 22.18 -23.51
N LYS A 339 27.75 21.04 -23.66
CA LYS A 339 28.22 20.56 -24.97
C LYS A 339 27.05 20.18 -25.87
N LEU A 340 26.04 19.49 -25.32
CA LEU A 340 24.84 19.09 -26.06
C LEU A 340 24.05 20.31 -26.58
N VAL A 341 23.84 21.34 -25.76
CA VAL A 341 23.18 22.59 -26.16
C VAL A 341 23.90 23.24 -27.35
N LYS A 342 25.23 23.34 -27.29
CA LYS A 342 26.04 23.88 -28.40
C LYS A 342 25.93 23.03 -29.67
N LEU A 343 25.87 21.71 -29.51
CA LEU A 343 25.72 20.78 -30.64
C LEU A 343 24.33 20.90 -31.27
N ASN A 344 23.27 20.95 -30.46
CA ASN A 344 21.90 21.15 -30.93
C ASN A 344 21.71 22.50 -31.63
N ALA A 345 22.35 23.56 -31.16
CA ALA A 345 22.35 24.86 -31.85
C ALA A 345 22.98 24.76 -33.25
N LYS A 346 24.01 23.93 -33.45
CA LYS A 346 24.60 23.67 -34.78
C LYS A 346 23.68 22.84 -35.66
N ILE A 347 22.96 21.87 -35.09
CA ILE A 347 22.00 21.02 -35.80
C ILE A 347 20.78 21.84 -36.27
N ASN A 348 20.32 22.77 -35.42
CA ASN A 348 19.09 23.55 -35.63
C ASN A 348 19.31 24.93 -36.27
N GLY A 349 20.56 25.41 -36.34
CA GLY A 349 20.90 26.75 -36.81
C GLY A 349 20.49 27.04 -38.25
N THR A 350 19.99 28.25 -38.49
CA THR A 350 19.69 28.80 -39.82
C THR A 350 20.90 29.58 -40.35
N GLY A 351 21.77 28.93 -41.10
CA GLY A 351 22.90 29.56 -41.80
C GLY A 351 23.27 28.83 -43.09
N LEU A 352 24.06 29.47 -43.96
CA LEU A 352 24.54 28.99 -45.28
C LEU A 352 25.26 27.62 -45.27
N PHE A 353 25.45 27.00 -44.10
CA PHE A 353 26.04 25.67 -43.91
C PHE A 353 25.04 24.66 -43.33
N LYS A 354 23.77 24.73 -43.72
CA LYS A 354 22.78 23.68 -43.43
C LYS A 354 23.14 22.41 -44.20
N LYS A 355 24.12 21.65 -43.71
CA LYS A 355 24.30 20.26 -44.14
C LYS A 355 23.50 19.38 -43.18
N PRO A 356 22.54 18.56 -43.67
CA PRO A 356 22.03 17.46 -42.88
C PRO A 356 23.24 16.58 -42.57
N ASN A 357 23.76 16.68 -41.35
CA ASN A 357 24.94 15.94 -40.98
C ASN A 357 24.46 14.87 -40.00
N GLU A 358 24.09 13.72 -40.54
CA GLU A 358 23.80 12.50 -39.76
C GLU A 358 24.85 12.29 -38.67
N LYS A 359 26.13 12.57 -38.99
CA LYS A 359 27.24 12.58 -38.02
C LYS A 359 26.99 13.43 -36.77
N LEU A 360 26.46 14.66 -36.91
CA LEU A 360 26.18 15.52 -35.76
C LEU A 360 24.98 14.99 -34.94
N ASN A 361 24.01 14.37 -35.60
CA ASN A 361 22.89 13.73 -34.89
C ASN A 361 23.36 12.48 -34.13
N THR A 362 24.26 11.68 -34.72
CA THR A 362 24.89 10.54 -34.06
C THR A 362 25.75 10.98 -32.88
N GLU A 363 26.54 12.05 -33.04
CA GLU A 363 27.34 12.64 -31.96
C GLU A 363 26.45 13.11 -30.80
N ALA A 364 25.33 13.78 -31.12
CA ALA A 364 24.36 14.20 -30.10
C ALA A 364 23.71 13.01 -29.39
N ASN A 365 23.33 11.95 -30.13
CA ASN A 365 22.76 10.74 -29.55
C ASN A 365 23.74 10.07 -28.58
N ASN A 366 25.00 9.90 -28.98
CA ASN A 366 26.03 9.31 -28.12
C ASN A 366 26.24 10.13 -26.84
N LEU A 367 26.30 11.47 -26.96
CA LEU A 367 26.43 12.35 -25.81
C LEU A 367 25.21 12.25 -24.86
N ILE A 368 24.00 12.11 -25.41
CA ILE A 368 22.77 11.89 -24.62
C ILE A 368 22.83 10.56 -23.86
N LEU A 369 23.34 9.49 -24.49
CA LEU A 369 23.53 8.20 -23.83
C LEU A 369 24.60 8.24 -22.73
N GLU A 370 25.66 9.02 -22.90
CA GLU A 370 26.64 9.29 -21.83
C GLU A 370 25.96 10.02 -20.65
N ILE A 371 25.18 11.07 -20.95
CA ILE A 371 24.44 11.83 -19.93
C ILE A 371 23.44 10.93 -19.19
N LYS A 372 22.77 10.00 -19.89
CA LYS A 372 21.89 9.00 -19.27
C LYS A 372 22.62 8.21 -18.17
N GLN A 373 23.83 7.73 -18.45
CA GLN A 373 24.61 6.97 -17.46
C GLN A 373 24.99 7.83 -16.26
N LEU A 374 25.38 9.09 -16.50
CA LEU A 374 25.68 10.04 -15.42
C LEU A 374 24.46 10.31 -14.54
N TYR A 375 23.25 10.42 -15.09
CA TYR A 375 22.04 10.57 -14.28
C TYR A 375 21.72 9.32 -13.45
N ILE A 376 21.98 8.11 -13.96
CA ILE A 376 21.84 6.87 -13.17
C ILE A 376 22.83 6.86 -12.00
N GLU A 377 24.06 7.32 -12.24
CA GLU A 377 25.07 7.47 -11.18
C GLU A 377 24.68 8.57 -10.19
N LEU A 378 24.12 9.68 -10.68
CA LEU A 378 23.64 10.79 -9.87
C LEU A 378 22.60 10.33 -8.86
N ASP A 379 21.61 9.54 -9.29
CA ASP A 379 20.57 8.99 -8.41
C ASP A 379 21.18 8.11 -7.29
N ARG A 380 22.17 7.27 -7.64
CA ARG A 380 22.90 6.43 -6.66
C ARG A 380 23.72 7.26 -5.68
N ASN A 381 24.35 8.34 -6.15
CA ASN A 381 25.12 9.24 -5.30
C ASN A 381 24.21 10.15 -4.46
N LYS A 382 23.01 10.48 -4.94
CA LYS A 382 22.01 11.30 -4.23
C LYS A 382 21.61 10.64 -2.92
N ILE A 383 21.25 9.35 -2.95
CA ILE A 383 20.83 8.66 -1.73
C ILE A 383 21.98 8.54 -0.72
N LYS A 384 23.22 8.29 -1.18
CA LYS A 384 24.41 8.27 -0.31
C LYS A 384 24.58 9.62 0.40
N GLU A 385 24.56 10.71 -0.36
CA GLU A 385 24.68 12.06 0.17
C GLU A 385 23.60 12.35 1.21
N LYS A 386 22.35 11.94 0.94
CA LYS A 386 21.23 12.12 1.86
C LYS A 386 21.36 11.29 3.14
N ILE A 387 21.84 10.06 3.04
CA ILE A 387 22.19 9.26 4.23
C ILE A 387 23.28 9.98 5.05
N PHE A 388 24.30 10.56 4.41
CA PHE A 388 25.40 11.23 5.11
C PHE A 388 25.00 12.51 5.82
N GLN A 389 23.97 13.20 5.30
CA GLN A 389 23.41 14.44 5.84
C GLN A 389 22.43 14.18 6.99
N GLU A 390 21.57 13.16 6.84
CA GLU A 390 20.41 12.97 7.71
C GLU A 390 20.61 11.90 8.79
N ILE A 391 21.51 10.93 8.57
CA ILE A 391 21.79 9.85 9.51
C ILE A 391 23.05 10.15 10.32
N ASN A 392 22.97 9.92 11.63
CA ASN A 392 24.08 10.01 12.57
C ASN A 392 24.00 8.89 13.62
N GLU A 393 24.93 8.86 14.57
CA GLU A 393 25.03 7.81 15.60
C GLU A 393 23.78 7.67 16.47
N ASN A 394 23.00 8.75 16.62
CA ASN A 394 21.76 8.77 17.40
C ASN A 394 20.51 8.50 16.56
N SER A 395 20.63 8.46 15.23
CA SER A 395 19.49 8.17 14.34
C SER A 395 18.94 6.78 14.64
N THR A 396 17.62 6.67 14.64
CA THR A 396 16.91 5.43 14.94
C THR A 396 16.78 4.55 13.70
N VAL A 397 16.40 3.28 13.88
CA VAL A 397 16.01 2.42 12.74
C VAL A 397 14.82 3.04 12.00
N PHE A 398 13.89 3.66 12.71
CA PHE A 398 12.75 4.34 12.12
C PHE A 398 13.13 5.56 11.27
N ASP A 399 14.12 6.35 11.69
CA ASP A 399 14.64 7.47 10.90
C ASP A 399 15.22 7.01 9.56
N ALA A 400 15.94 5.88 9.57
CA ALA A 400 16.47 5.28 8.34
C ALA A 400 15.35 4.82 7.40
N LEU A 401 14.29 4.18 7.91
CA LEU A 401 13.14 3.78 7.11
C LEU A 401 12.38 4.99 6.53
N LYS A 402 12.18 6.04 7.33
CA LYS A 402 11.58 7.31 6.87
C LYS A 402 12.38 7.94 5.74
N LEU A 403 13.70 7.99 5.89
CA LEU A 403 14.60 8.47 4.85
C LEU A 403 14.45 7.61 3.58
N ALA A 404 14.56 6.29 3.69
CA ALA A 404 14.43 5.37 2.56
C ALA A 404 13.12 5.57 1.79
N SER A 405 12.00 5.59 2.53
CA SER A 405 10.65 5.71 1.96
C SER A 405 10.42 7.00 1.17
N SER A 406 11.26 8.00 1.38
CA SER A 406 11.22 9.29 0.69
C SER A 406 11.80 9.23 -0.73
N TYR A 407 12.55 8.18 -1.10
CA TYR A 407 13.25 8.07 -2.39
C TYR A 407 12.81 6.81 -3.14
N TYR A 408 11.89 6.96 -4.11
CA TYR A 408 11.26 5.83 -4.80
C TYR A 408 12.30 4.97 -5.54
N THR A 409 13.15 5.58 -6.36
CA THR A 409 14.16 4.89 -7.17
C THR A 409 15.13 4.07 -6.31
N TYR A 410 15.49 4.60 -5.14
CA TYR A 410 16.36 3.89 -4.21
C TYR A 410 15.70 2.61 -3.68
N VAL A 411 14.47 2.72 -3.17
CA VAL A 411 13.74 1.58 -2.62
C VAL A 411 13.49 0.53 -3.70
N TYR A 412 13.10 0.95 -4.91
CA TYR A 412 12.89 0.06 -6.05
C TYR A 412 14.11 -0.82 -6.31
N TYR A 413 15.29 -0.21 -6.50
CA TYR A 413 16.52 -0.97 -6.76
C TYR A 413 16.96 -1.78 -5.54
N CYS A 414 16.78 -1.26 -4.33
CA CYS A 414 17.10 -2.00 -3.11
C CYS A 414 16.29 -3.30 -3.01
N ILE A 415 14.99 -3.25 -3.33
CA ILE A 415 14.13 -4.44 -3.40
C ILE A 415 14.62 -5.39 -4.51
N GLN A 416 14.81 -4.87 -5.72
CA GLN A 416 15.21 -5.66 -6.89
C GLN A 416 16.55 -6.38 -6.67
N ASP A 417 17.50 -5.75 -5.98
CA ASP A 417 18.83 -6.31 -5.72
C ASP A 417 18.81 -7.39 -4.62
N ASN A 418 17.79 -7.41 -3.76
CA ASN A 418 17.72 -8.32 -2.60
C ASN A 418 16.68 -9.44 -2.74
N ILE A 419 15.69 -9.31 -3.62
CA ILE A 419 14.64 -10.31 -3.83
C ILE A 419 14.74 -10.86 -5.26
N LYS A 420 15.11 -12.13 -5.38
CA LYS A 420 15.25 -12.81 -6.67
C LYS A 420 13.89 -13.03 -7.32
N GLU A 421 13.84 -12.89 -8.65
CA GLU A 421 12.65 -13.19 -9.48
C GLU A 421 11.40 -12.37 -9.14
N ILE A 422 11.55 -11.26 -8.42
CA ILE A 422 10.43 -10.38 -8.06
C ILE A 422 9.87 -9.64 -9.28
N THR A 423 8.55 -9.57 -9.40
CA THR A 423 7.86 -8.82 -10.47
C THR A 423 7.79 -7.33 -10.15
N GLU A 424 7.47 -6.52 -11.15
CA GLU A 424 7.31 -5.08 -10.94
C GLU A 424 6.10 -4.76 -10.06
N GLU A 425 4.99 -5.49 -10.22
CA GLU A 425 3.81 -5.34 -9.38
C GLU A 425 4.11 -5.67 -7.91
N GLU A 426 4.92 -6.70 -7.66
CA GLU A 426 5.36 -7.07 -6.31
C GLU A 426 6.28 -6.00 -5.69
N ILE A 427 7.18 -5.41 -6.48
CA ILE A 427 8.00 -4.27 -6.04
C ILE A 427 7.11 -3.08 -5.65
N GLU A 428 6.17 -2.69 -6.51
CA GLU A 428 5.26 -1.57 -6.22
C GLU A 428 4.45 -1.82 -4.94
N GLN A 429 3.99 -3.06 -4.73
CA GLN A 429 3.27 -3.45 -3.53
C GLN A 429 4.16 -3.35 -2.28
N LEU A 430 5.42 -3.80 -2.34
CA LEU A 430 6.38 -3.65 -1.23
C LEU A 430 6.72 -2.18 -0.94
N ILE A 431 6.82 -1.32 -1.95
CA ILE A 431 7.04 0.12 -1.77
C ILE A 431 5.83 0.76 -1.08
N LYS A 432 4.61 0.37 -1.48
CA LYS A 432 3.37 0.84 -0.84
C LYS A 432 3.34 0.42 0.63
N GLU A 433 3.63 -0.84 0.91
CA GLU A 433 3.66 -1.38 2.28
C GLU A 433 4.74 -0.73 3.14
N LEU A 434 5.91 -0.39 2.58
CA LEU A 434 6.93 0.39 3.29
C LEU A 434 6.41 1.77 3.68
N ARG A 435 5.72 2.46 2.76
CA ARG A 435 5.14 3.79 3.04
C ARG A 435 4.04 3.72 4.08
N GLU A 436 3.16 2.72 3.99
CA GLU A 436 2.13 2.44 5.00
C GLU A 436 2.75 2.14 6.35
N PHE A 437 3.79 1.30 6.38
CA PHE A 437 4.53 0.99 7.59
C PHE A 437 5.14 2.25 8.19
N VAL A 438 5.87 3.06 7.42
CA VAL A 438 6.49 4.31 7.91
C VAL A 438 5.48 5.29 8.52
N ASN A 439 4.25 5.31 8.01
CA ASN A 439 3.17 6.15 8.53
C ASN A 439 2.31 5.47 9.62
N TRP A 440 2.62 4.23 9.98
CA TRP A 440 1.90 3.48 11.01
C TRP A 440 2.12 4.09 12.40
N PRO A 441 1.08 4.23 13.25
CA PRO A 441 1.21 5.04 14.46
C PRO A 441 1.79 4.28 15.67
N TYR A 442 1.87 2.95 15.64
CA TYR A 442 2.20 2.15 16.83
C TYR A 442 3.67 1.72 16.91
N TYR A 443 4.60 2.56 16.44
CA TYR A 443 6.02 2.38 16.71
C TYR A 443 6.31 2.43 18.21
N THR A 444 6.98 1.40 18.70
CA THR A 444 7.38 1.27 20.09
C THR A 444 8.80 0.75 20.27
N ILE A 445 9.42 0.24 19.20
CA ILE A 445 10.74 -0.37 19.22
C ILE A 445 11.67 0.38 18.28
N LEU A 446 11.33 0.49 16.99
CA LEU A 446 12.21 1.01 15.95
C LEU A 446 12.50 2.51 16.08
N ASP A 447 11.60 3.25 16.73
CA ASP A 447 11.76 4.66 17.09
C ASP A 447 12.57 4.86 18.39
N ASN A 448 12.90 3.76 19.09
CA ASN A 448 13.63 3.78 20.37
C ASN A 448 14.97 3.02 20.31
N ILE A 449 15.29 2.37 19.19
CA ILE A 449 16.60 1.73 18.96
C ILE A 449 17.39 2.52 17.91
N THR A 450 18.66 2.78 18.21
CA THR A 450 19.55 3.42 17.24
C THR A 450 19.81 2.49 16.06
N LEU A 451 20.05 3.07 14.89
CA LEU A 451 20.35 2.32 13.67
C LEU A 451 21.57 1.42 13.89
N LEU A 452 22.60 1.91 14.59
CA LEU A 452 23.83 1.19 14.86
C LEU A 452 23.75 0.26 16.08
N ASN A 453 22.58 0.13 16.71
CA ASN A 453 22.40 -0.78 17.84
C ASN A 453 22.64 -2.24 17.41
N GLU A 454 23.46 -2.94 18.20
CA GLU A 454 23.75 -4.37 18.00
C GLU A 454 22.81 -5.28 18.78
N LYS A 455 21.99 -4.73 19.68
CA LYS A 455 21.01 -5.53 20.43
C LYS A 455 19.96 -6.12 19.50
N ASP A 456 19.74 -7.41 19.64
CA ASP A 456 18.72 -8.15 18.93
C ASP A 456 17.31 -7.67 19.30
N VAL A 457 16.55 -7.22 18.30
CA VAL A 457 15.16 -6.73 18.45
C VAL A 457 14.26 -7.79 19.08
N MET A 458 14.50 -9.07 18.76
CA MET A 458 13.79 -10.20 19.36
C MET A 458 13.98 -10.24 20.88
N VAL A 459 15.20 -10.01 21.35
CA VAL A 459 15.52 -9.98 22.79
C VAL A 459 14.81 -8.82 23.48
N ILE A 460 14.80 -7.64 22.84
CA ILE A 460 14.13 -6.44 23.36
C ILE A 460 12.63 -6.70 23.57
N ILE A 461 11.96 -7.29 22.59
CA ILE A 461 10.53 -7.65 22.68
C ILE A 461 10.31 -8.63 23.82
N LYS A 462 11.04 -9.75 23.78
CA LYS A 462 10.87 -10.84 24.75
C LYS A 462 11.07 -10.34 26.19
N ASP A 463 12.14 -9.61 26.47
CA ASP A 463 12.44 -9.10 27.81
C ASP A 463 11.36 -8.10 28.29
N ARG A 464 10.89 -7.21 27.40
CA ARG A 464 9.85 -6.22 27.74
C ARG A 464 8.54 -6.88 28.18
N TYR A 465 8.06 -7.87 27.43
CA TYR A 465 6.76 -8.50 27.73
C TYR A 465 6.84 -9.51 28.88
N GLN A 466 8.01 -10.11 29.11
CA GLN A 466 8.24 -10.89 30.33
C GLN A 466 8.10 -10.05 31.60
N LEU A 467 8.57 -8.79 31.60
CA LEU A 467 8.35 -7.87 32.73
C LEU A 467 6.87 -7.56 32.98
N LEU A 468 6.05 -7.61 31.93
CA LEU A 468 4.59 -7.48 31.99
C LEU A 468 3.87 -8.79 32.31
N LYS A 469 4.60 -9.84 32.68
CA LYS A 469 4.08 -11.20 32.96
C LYS A 469 3.33 -11.83 31.78
N ILE A 470 3.68 -11.43 30.56
CA ILE A 470 3.21 -12.09 29.34
C ILE A 470 4.24 -13.12 28.92
N ASN A 471 3.80 -14.36 28.74
CA ASN A 471 4.63 -15.45 28.29
C ASN A 471 4.91 -15.32 26.79
N ILE A 472 6.16 -15.02 26.45
CA ILE A 472 6.68 -15.06 25.09
C ILE A 472 8.14 -15.50 25.13
N THR A 473 8.51 -16.35 24.19
CA THR A 473 9.86 -16.92 24.06
C THR A 473 10.55 -16.40 22.80
N LYS A 474 11.82 -16.76 22.61
CA LYS A 474 12.51 -16.48 21.34
C LYS A 474 11.93 -17.31 20.20
N GLU A 475 11.58 -18.57 20.47
CA GLU A 475 11.00 -19.48 19.48
C GLU A 475 9.67 -18.92 18.93
N ASP A 476 8.85 -18.29 19.78
CA ASP A 476 7.63 -17.60 19.34
C ASP A 476 7.91 -16.46 18.34
N LEU A 477 9.09 -15.84 18.43
CA LEU A 477 9.49 -14.70 17.62
C LEU A 477 10.32 -15.10 16.39
N ASP A 478 10.58 -16.38 16.19
CA ASP A 478 11.21 -16.87 14.97
C ASP A 478 10.27 -16.71 13.77
N LYS A 479 10.85 -16.55 12.58
CA LYS A 479 10.11 -16.25 11.34
C LYS A 479 8.99 -17.26 11.07
N ASP A 480 9.21 -18.53 11.39
CA ASP A 480 8.28 -19.62 11.11
C ASP A 480 7.10 -19.66 12.10
N ASN A 481 7.24 -19.06 13.28
CA ASN A 481 6.24 -19.10 14.35
C ASN A 481 5.50 -17.76 14.54
N LEU A 482 6.12 -16.64 14.14
CA LEU A 482 5.65 -15.29 14.38
C LEU A 482 4.21 -15.06 13.92
N ASP A 483 3.85 -15.56 12.73
CA ASP A 483 2.49 -15.42 12.18
C ASP A 483 1.45 -16.12 13.07
N GLY A 484 1.74 -17.33 13.55
CA GLY A 484 0.84 -18.04 14.47
C GLY A 484 0.75 -17.40 15.86
N VAL A 485 1.71 -16.55 16.25
CA VAL A 485 1.61 -15.73 17.48
C VAL A 485 0.72 -14.51 17.25
N ILE A 486 0.92 -13.81 16.12
CA ILE A 486 0.08 -12.68 15.71
C ILE A 486 -1.37 -13.12 15.58
N ASP A 487 -1.64 -14.23 14.88
CA ASP A 487 -3.00 -14.76 14.68
C ASP A 487 -3.72 -15.02 16.02
N ALA A 488 -3.03 -15.56 17.02
CA ALA A 488 -3.61 -15.82 18.33
C ALA A 488 -4.02 -14.52 19.05
N LEU A 489 -3.20 -13.46 18.94
CA LEU A 489 -3.50 -12.14 19.49
C LEU A 489 -4.62 -11.43 18.71
N GLU A 490 -4.65 -11.58 17.39
CA GLU A 490 -5.72 -11.04 16.54
C GLU A 490 -7.06 -11.69 16.86
N LYS A 491 -7.11 -13.01 17.10
CA LYS A 491 -8.32 -13.71 17.57
C LYS A 491 -8.83 -13.14 18.89
N ILE A 492 -7.93 -12.90 19.85
CA ILE A 492 -8.28 -12.26 21.14
C ILE A 492 -8.89 -10.87 20.91
N LYS A 493 -8.21 -10.03 20.11
CA LYS A 493 -8.64 -8.66 19.81
C LYS A 493 -9.99 -8.63 19.08
N MET A 494 -10.18 -9.46 18.06
CA MET A 494 -11.42 -9.55 17.31
C MET A 494 -12.57 -10.06 18.19
N ASN A 495 -12.32 -11.06 19.06
CA ASN A 495 -13.32 -11.49 20.04
C ASN A 495 -13.76 -10.34 20.97
N GLN A 496 -12.84 -9.49 21.42
CA GLN A 496 -13.21 -8.29 22.20
C GLN A 496 -14.11 -7.35 21.39
N ASN A 497 -13.84 -7.17 20.10
CA ASN A 497 -14.63 -6.30 19.23
C ASN A 497 -16.02 -6.89 18.93
N LEU A 498 -16.15 -8.21 18.79
CA LEU A 498 -17.44 -8.92 18.72
C LEU A 498 -18.28 -8.66 19.97
N LEU A 499 -17.69 -8.84 21.15
CA LEU A 499 -18.36 -8.60 22.43
C LEU A 499 -18.81 -7.14 22.59
N LYS A 500 -17.93 -6.17 22.25
CA LYS A 500 -18.25 -4.73 22.30
C LYS A 500 -19.42 -4.34 21.40
N ASN A 501 -19.56 -5.01 20.25
CA ASN A 501 -20.62 -4.74 19.28
C ASN A 501 -21.89 -5.59 19.52
N ASN A 502 -21.93 -6.39 20.58
CA ASN A 502 -23.00 -7.35 20.86
C ASN A 502 -23.28 -8.28 19.66
N ILE A 503 -22.23 -8.72 18.96
CA ILE A 503 -22.33 -9.64 17.84
C ILE A 503 -22.25 -11.07 18.38
N ASN A 504 -23.31 -11.86 18.15
CA ASN A 504 -23.32 -13.27 18.47
C ASN A 504 -22.72 -14.07 17.30
N ILE A 505 -21.67 -14.84 17.57
CA ILE A 505 -20.95 -15.59 16.55
C ILE A 505 -21.78 -16.72 15.94
N ASP A 506 -22.65 -17.37 16.72
CA ASP A 506 -23.50 -18.48 16.25
C ASP A 506 -24.62 -17.96 15.33
N GLU A 507 -25.13 -16.76 15.64
CA GLU A 507 -26.10 -16.08 14.79
C GLU A 507 -25.46 -15.66 13.46
N LEU A 508 -24.25 -15.09 13.53
CA LEU A 508 -23.50 -14.68 12.34
C LEU A 508 -23.12 -15.88 11.45
N GLU A 509 -22.72 -17.02 12.04
CA GLU A 509 -22.46 -18.26 11.29
C GLU A 509 -23.70 -18.70 10.50
N SER A 510 -24.85 -18.68 11.16
CA SER A 510 -26.14 -19.04 10.54
C SER A 510 -26.49 -18.11 9.37
N GLU A 511 -26.27 -16.81 9.53
CA GLU A 511 -26.54 -15.82 8.49
C GLU A 511 -25.61 -15.98 7.27
N CYS A 512 -24.32 -16.25 7.50
CA CYS A 512 -23.38 -16.58 6.43
C CYS A 512 -23.76 -17.88 5.69
N GLU A 513 -24.33 -18.88 6.37
CA GLU A 513 -24.83 -20.10 5.73
C GLU A 513 -26.10 -19.85 4.91
N PHE A 514 -27.01 -18.99 5.39
CA PHE A 514 -28.24 -18.66 4.68
C PHE A 514 -27.95 -18.02 3.31
N GLU A 515 -26.95 -17.15 3.22
CA GLU A 515 -26.58 -16.53 1.95
C GLU A 515 -26.13 -17.57 0.92
N LYS A 516 -25.29 -18.53 1.34
CA LYS A 516 -24.84 -19.63 0.46
C LYS A 516 -26.02 -20.45 -0.04
N ILE A 517 -26.98 -20.75 0.82
CA ILE A 517 -28.20 -21.48 0.46
C ILE A 517 -29.02 -20.67 -0.56
N LEU A 518 -29.22 -19.37 -0.33
CA LEU A 518 -29.98 -18.51 -1.23
C LEU A 518 -29.31 -18.32 -2.60
N LYS A 519 -27.98 -18.24 -2.66
CA LYS A 519 -27.21 -18.16 -3.91
C LYS A 519 -27.15 -19.47 -4.69
N SER A 520 -27.34 -20.61 -4.01
CA SER A 520 -27.31 -21.95 -4.61
C SER A 520 -28.64 -22.40 -5.26
N LYS A 521 -29.70 -21.59 -5.10
CA LYS A 521 -31.01 -21.78 -5.73
C LYS A 521 -31.14 -20.88 -6.94
#